data_AF-A0A3M0WQC0-F1
#
_entry.id   AF-A0A3M0WQC0-F1
#
_cell.length_a   1.000
_cell.length_b   1.000
_cell.length_c   1.000
_cell.angle_alpha   90.00
_cell.angle_beta   90.00
_cell.angle_gamma   90.00
#
_symmetry.space_group_name_H-M   'P 1'
#
loop_
_entity.id
_entity.type
_entity.pdbx_description
1 polymer ?
#
loop_
_entity_poly.entity_id
_entity_poly.type
_entity_poly.pdbx_seq_one_letter_code
_entity_poly.pdbx_strand_id
1 'polypeptide(L)'
;MNLASVEMTMTTFTREAVKQLSAYLNEPEWMLEFRLKAFDIYESLPMPTTSEEAWRRTDIRRIKWNEFGPSLNGDAGGDAEIPEFLGMTLTGDEAGGTMLQIDGVVKQYDLSDVLKEQGVIYCDMHTAVSEHPELVQKYFMTECVRPDEGKFAALHAAFWRGGTFLYVPKNVKAAAPLHTVLWQTNGRT
;
A
#
# COMPACT_ATOMS: atom_id res chain seq x y z
N MET A 1 -19.34 40.16 -2.74
CA MET A 1 -19.91 39.25 -1.72
C MET A 1 -20.52 38.09 -2.47
N ASN A 2 -20.05 36.86 -2.43
CA ASN A 2 -19.45 36.12 -1.34
C ASN A 2 -18.34 35.23 -1.93
N LEU A 3 -17.09 35.39 -1.47
CA LEU A 3 -16.04 34.41 -1.73
C LEU A 3 -16.45 33.17 -0.95
N ALA A 4 -16.89 32.12 -1.63
CA ALA A 4 -17.04 30.82 -1.01
C ALA A 4 -15.65 30.44 -0.49
N SER A 5 -15.45 30.61 0.81
CA SER A 5 -14.33 30.09 1.55
C SER A 5 -14.28 28.60 1.26
N VAL A 6 -13.30 28.19 0.46
CA VAL A 6 -12.88 26.80 0.39
C VAL A 6 -12.49 26.47 1.83
N GLU A 7 -13.37 25.76 2.54
CA GLU A 7 -13.00 25.06 3.76
C GLU A 7 -11.86 24.14 3.36
N MET A 8 -10.63 24.58 3.63
CA MET A 8 -9.48 23.69 3.69
C MET A 8 -9.80 22.73 4.83
N THR A 9 -10.46 21.62 4.51
CA THR A 9 -10.49 20.45 5.36
C THR A 9 -9.04 20.13 5.66
N MET A 10 -8.60 20.44 6.87
CA MET A 10 -7.29 20.10 7.41
C MET A 10 -7.22 18.58 7.46
N THR A 11 -6.89 17.96 6.33
CA THR A 11 -6.55 16.55 6.27
C THR A 11 -5.15 16.39 6.85
N THR A 12 -4.96 15.37 7.67
CA THR A 12 -3.64 14.96 8.17
C THR A 12 -2.71 14.50 7.03
N PHE A 13 -3.27 14.15 5.87
CA PHE A 13 -2.55 13.91 4.63
C PHE A 13 -2.02 15.22 4.07
N THR A 14 -0.70 15.42 4.17
CA THR A 14 -0.01 16.62 3.72
C THR A 14 1.25 16.26 2.95
N ARG A 15 1.76 17.20 2.15
CA ARG A 15 3.05 17.05 1.47
C ARG A 15 4.19 16.78 2.46
N GLU A 16 4.12 17.34 3.66
CA GLU A 16 5.11 17.12 4.71
C GLU A 16 5.01 15.71 5.28
N ALA A 17 3.79 15.19 5.47
CA ALA A 17 3.58 13.79 5.87
C ALA A 17 4.15 12.79 4.85
N VAL A 18 4.09 13.09 3.54
CA VAL A 18 4.75 12.27 2.50
C VAL A 18 6.26 12.19 2.73
N LYS A 19 6.90 13.34 2.96
CA LYS A 19 8.35 13.39 3.21
C LYS A 19 8.73 12.66 4.48
N GLN A 20 7.94 12.84 5.55
CA GLN A 20 8.16 12.15 6.82
C GLN A 20 8.06 10.64 6.66
N LEU A 21 7.04 10.15 5.95
CA LEU A 21 6.88 8.72 5.65
C LEU A 21 8.08 8.17 4.87
N SER A 22 8.46 8.85 3.79
CA SER A 22 9.56 8.41 2.92
C SER A 22 10.91 8.40 3.64
N ALA A 23 11.18 9.44 4.46
CA ALA A 23 12.35 9.50 5.31
C ALA A 23 12.35 8.41 6.39
N TYR A 24 11.20 8.15 7.02
CA TYR A 24 11.05 7.10 8.01
C TYR A 24 11.34 5.71 7.43
N LEU A 25 10.84 5.46 6.21
CA LEU A 25 11.09 4.23 5.46
C LEU A 25 12.49 4.20 4.82
N ASN A 26 13.32 5.25 4.94
CA ASN A 26 14.63 5.32 4.30
C ASN A 26 14.57 4.98 2.79
N GLU A 27 13.58 5.56 2.10
CA GLU A 27 13.34 5.28 0.69
C GLU A 27 14.39 5.93 -0.23
N PRO A 28 14.66 5.34 -1.40
CA PRO A 28 15.44 5.99 -2.44
C PRO A 28 14.71 7.23 -2.98
N GLU A 29 15.49 8.20 -3.46
CA GLU A 29 14.99 9.52 -3.91
C GLU A 29 13.86 9.42 -4.96
N TRP A 30 13.96 8.46 -5.89
CA TRP A 30 12.94 8.27 -6.93
C TRP A 30 11.55 7.95 -6.34
N MET A 31 11.51 7.23 -5.22
CA MET A 31 10.25 6.83 -4.58
C MET A 31 9.62 8.03 -3.87
N LEU A 32 10.44 8.87 -3.21
CA LEU A 32 9.98 10.15 -2.66
C LEU A 32 9.38 11.03 -3.76
N GLU A 33 10.07 11.19 -4.89
CA GLU A 33 9.57 11.99 -6.01
C GLU A 33 8.26 11.46 -6.56
N PHE A 34 8.14 10.13 -6.71
CA PHE A 34 6.90 9.49 -7.13
C PHE A 34 5.76 9.79 -6.15
N ARG A 35 5.99 9.62 -4.84
CA ARG A 35 4.96 9.89 -3.81
C ARG A 35 4.53 11.35 -3.81
N LEU A 36 5.47 12.28 -3.98
CA LEU A 36 5.17 13.71 -4.05
C LEU A 36 4.33 14.06 -5.29
N LYS A 37 4.69 13.52 -6.47
CA LYS A 37 3.89 13.68 -7.70
C LYS A 37 2.48 13.10 -7.55
N ALA A 38 2.37 11.92 -6.93
CA ALA A 38 1.08 11.32 -6.62
C ALA A 38 0.25 12.17 -5.67
N PHE A 39 0.88 12.79 -4.66
CA PHE A 39 0.19 13.70 -3.76
C PHE A 39 -0.29 14.98 -4.46
N ASP A 40 0.51 15.52 -5.38
CA ASP A 40 0.09 16.66 -6.22
C ASP A 40 -1.16 16.30 -7.07
N ILE A 41 -1.19 15.09 -7.63
CA ILE A 41 -2.38 14.57 -8.33
C ILE A 41 -3.56 14.48 -7.36
N TYR A 42 -3.35 13.91 -6.17
CA TYR A 42 -4.40 13.80 -5.15
C TYR A 42 -4.99 15.16 -4.80
N GLU A 43 -4.16 16.19 -4.56
CA GLU A 43 -4.64 17.55 -4.23
C GLU A 43 -5.41 18.19 -5.38
N SER A 44 -5.03 17.90 -6.63
CA SER A 44 -5.69 18.44 -7.82
C SER A 44 -7.07 17.84 -8.11
N LEU A 45 -7.32 16.61 -7.66
CA LEU A 45 -8.57 15.90 -7.91
C LEU A 45 -9.63 16.24 -6.85
N PRO A 46 -10.90 16.48 -7.24
CA PRO A 46 -11.98 16.63 -6.27
C PRO A 46 -12.28 15.30 -5.57
N MET A 47 -12.92 15.36 -4.41
CA MET A 47 -13.52 14.17 -3.81
C MET A 47 -14.64 13.65 -4.72
N PRO A 48 -14.72 12.34 -4.97
CA PRO A 48 -15.73 11.82 -5.87
C PRO A 48 -17.13 11.96 -5.27
N THR A 49 -18.11 12.12 -6.15
CA THR A 49 -19.52 12.27 -5.76
C THR A 49 -20.41 11.24 -6.44
N THR A 50 -21.62 11.04 -5.92
CA THR A 50 -22.60 10.10 -6.51
C THR A 50 -23.11 10.53 -7.90
N SER A 51 -22.64 11.66 -8.45
CA SER A 51 -22.89 12.05 -9.83
C SER A 51 -21.99 11.31 -10.82
N GLU A 52 -20.84 10.80 -10.37
CA GLU A 52 -19.93 9.97 -11.16
C GLU A 52 -20.43 8.53 -11.18
N GLU A 53 -20.44 7.89 -12.36
CA GLU A 53 -21.01 6.53 -12.50
C GLU A 53 -20.30 5.49 -11.61
N ALA A 54 -18.97 5.59 -11.46
CA ALA A 54 -18.20 4.73 -10.57
C ALA A 54 -18.59 4.85 -9.08
N TRP A 55 -19.20 5.99 -8.70
CA TRP A 55 -19.56 6.33 -7.32
C TRP A 55 -21.07 6.44 -7.09
N ARG A 56 -21.90 6.19 -8.11
CA ARG A 56 -23.36 6.41 -8.06
C ARG A 56 -24.07 5.68 -6.92
N ARG A 57 -23.48 4.59 -6.43
CA ARG A 57 -24.01 3.76 -5.32
C ARG A 57 -23.20 3.84 -4.03
N THR A 58 -22.15 4.65 -4.00
CA THR A 58 -21.20 4.72 -2.87
C THR A 58 -21.09 6.17 -2.40
N ASP A 59 -21.91 6.55 -1.42
CA ASP A 59 -21.88 7.90 -0.84
C ASP A 59 -20.90 7.98 0.32
N ILE A 60 -19.78 8.67 0.09
CA ILE A 60 -18.69 8.83 1.04
C ILE A 60 -18.74 10.14 1.83
N ARG A 61 -19.80 10.96 1.68
CA ARG A 61 -19.91 12.26 2.38
C ARG A 61 -20.02 12.12 3.90
N ARG A 62 -20.41 10.93 4.38
CA ARG A 62 -20.52 10.62 5.82
C ARG A 62 -19.19 10.22 6.44
N ILE A 63 -18.16 9.96 5.63
CA ILE A 63 -16.82 9.64 6.12
C ILE A 63 -16.17 10.94 6.61
N LYS A 64 -15.72 10.93 7.87
CA LYS A 64 -15.05 12.07 8.49
C LYS A 64 -13.55 12.05 8.17
N TRP A 65 -13.20 12.49 6.96
CA TRP A 65 -11.84 12.40 6.44
C TRP A 65 -10.75 13.06 7.31
N ASN A 66 -11.12 14.01 8.15
CA ASN A 66 -10.24 14.69 9.11
C ASN A 66 -9.90 13.85 10.36
N GLU A 67 -10.63 12.76 10.62
CA GLU A 67 -10.34 11.83 11.72
C GLU A 67 -9.34 10.74 11.29
N PHE A 68 -9.04 10.64 9.99
CA PHE A 68 -8.06 9.70 9.44
C PHE A 68 -6.72 10.38 9.20
N GLY A 69 -5.67 9.58 9.15
CA GLY A 69 -4.37 10.03 8.67
C GLY A 69 -3.40 8.93 8.30
N PRO A 70 -2.29 9.31 7.64
CA PRO A 70 -1.27 8.35 7.29
C PRO A 70 -0.58 7.84 8.55
N SER A 71 -0.23 6.56 8.56
CA SER A 71 0.59 6.00 9.62
C SER A 71 2.06 6.35 9.36
N LEU A 72 2.54 7.40 10.02
CA LEU A 72 3.90 7.95 9.86
C LEU A 72 4.93 7.32 10.79
N ASN A 73 4.48 6.46 11.70
CA ASN A 73 5.25 5.94 12.81
C ASN A 73 5.38 4.42 12.71
N GLY A 74 6.55 3.91 13.06
CA GLY A 74 6.95 2.50 12.97
C GLY A 74 6.10 1.49 13.72
N ASP A 75 5.28 1.94 14.65
CA ASP A 75 4.58 1.11 15.63
C ASP A 75 3.29 0.48 15.09
N ALA A 76 3.20 0.37 13.77
CA ALA A 76 2.08 -0.25 13.09
C ALA A 76 2.14 -1.76 13.38
N GLY A 77 1.23 -2.24 14.22
CA GLY A 77 1.09 -3.64 14.58
C GLY A 77 1.76 -4.12 15.88
N GLY A 78 2.31 -3.22 16.71
CA GLY A 78 2.75 -3.43 18.11
C GLY A 78 3.12 -4.86 18.58
N ASP A 79 2.77 -5.15 19.84
CA ASP A 79 2.77 -6.49 20.48
C ASP A 79 1.43 -7.22 20.25
N ALA A 80 0.76 -6.97 19.11
CA ALA A 80 -0.54 -7.56 18.84
C ALA A 80 -0.41 -9.10 18.83
N GLU A 81 -1.16 -9.76 19.71
CA GLU A 81 -1.22 -11.21 19.75
C GLU A 81 -1.82 -11.70 18.43
N ILE A 82 -1.00 -12.38 17.63
CA ILE A 82 -1.36 -12.86 16.31
C ILE A 82 -2.31 -14.03 16.49
N PRO A 83 -3.60 -13.94 16.09
CA PRO A 83 -4.49 -15.07 16.15
C PRO A 83 -3.93 -16.23 15.34
N GLU A 84 -3.93 -17.44 15.92
CA GLU A 84 -3.34 -18.63 15.32
C GLU A 84 -3.84 -18.88 13.89
N PHE A 85 -5.12 -18.62 13.63
CA PHE A 85 -5.73 -18.80 12.32
C PHE A 85 -5.13 -17.93 11.20
N LEU A 86 -4.47 -16.82 11.53
CA LEU A 86 -3.79 -15.97 10.54
C LEU A 86 -2.47 -16.57 10.04
N GLY A 87 -1.87 -17.47 10.82
CA GLY A 87 -0.66 -18.21 10.43
C GLY A 87 -0.97 -19.54 9.73
N MET A 88 -2.24 -19.94 9.64
CA MET A 88 -2.62 -21.19 9.00
C MET A 88 -2.55 -21.11 7.49
N THR A 89 -2.10 -22.18 6.85
CA THR A 89 -2.14 -22.33 5.40
C THR A 89 -3.59 -22.21 4.91
N LEU A 90 -3.83 -21.31 3.96
CA LEU A 90 -5.17 -21.07 3.39
C LEU A 90 -5.65 -22.23 2.51
N THR A 91 -4.74 -23.11 2.10
CA THR A 91 -4.96 -24.25 1.21
C THR A 91 -4.55 -25.57 1.88
N GLY A 92 -5.02 -26.69 1.35
CA GLY A 92 -4.55 -28.01 1.76
C GLY A 92 -3.11 -28.34 1.32
N ASP A 93 -2.60 -27.63 0.31
CA ASP A 93 -1.22 -27.76 -0.17
C ASP A 93 -0.24 -26.96 0.68
N GLU A 94 0.98 -27.47 0.85
CA GLU A 94 2.08 -26.77 1.51
C GLU A 94 2.45 -25.49 0.74
N ALA A 95 2.53 -24.36 1.44
CA ALA A 95 2.87 -23.09 0.82
C ALA A 95 4.36 -23.03 0.48
N GLY A 96 4.68 -22.56 -0.73
CA GLY A 96 6.06 -22.28 -1.15
C GLY A 96 6.62 -20.99 -0.58
N GLY A 97 5.75 -20.16 0.02
CA GLY A 97 6.11 -18.95 0.74
C GLY A 97 4.89 -18.35 1.45
N THR A 98 5.15 -17.72 2.59
CA THR A 98 4.13 -17.13 3.46
C THR A 98 4.57 -15.75 3.92
N MET A 99 3.61 -14.85 4.13
CA MET A 99 3.88 -13.52 4.67
C MET A 99 2.68 -13.05 5.48
N LEU A 100 2.91 -12.61 6.71
CA LEU A 100 1.92 -11.94 7.53
C LEU A 100 2.37 -10.51 7.76
N GLN A 101 1.54 -9.56 7.32
CA GLN A 101 1.73 -8.14 7.59
C GLN A 101 0.67 -7.66 8.58
N ILE A 102 1.11 -6.91 9.59
CA ILE A 102 0.23 -6.23 10.54
C ILE A 102 0.40 -4.73 10.35
N ASP A 103 -0.70 -4.04 10.05
CA ASP A 103 -0.73 -2.60 9.77
C ASP A 103 0.35 -2.16 8.74
N GLY A 104 0.64 -3.06 7.79
CA GLY A 104 1.62 -2.84 6.72
C GLY A 104 3.08 -3.13 7.09
N VAL A 105 3.35 -3.77 8.22
CA VAL A 105 4.70 -4.22 8.64
C VAL A 105 4.74 -5.74 8.65
N VAL A 106 5.78 -6.33 8.06
CA VAL A 106 5.99 -7.80 8.06
C VAL A 106 6.30 -8.29 9.48
N LYS A 107 5.56 -9.31 9.94
CA LYS A 107 5.75 -9.97 11.24
C LYS A 107 6.18 -11.42 11.09
N GLN A 108 5.72 -12.09 10.05
CA GLN A 108 6.16 -13.43 9.67
C GLN A 108 6.42 -13.44 8.17
N TYR A 109 7.47 -14.13 7.76
CA TYR A 109 7.85 -14.26 6.37
C TYR A 109 8.63 -15.55 6.17
N ASP A 110 8.28 -16.29 5.12
CA ASP A 110 9.02 -17.43 4.64
C ASP A 110 8.93 -17.51 3.12
N LEU A 111 10.00 -18.01 2.51
CA LEU A 111 10.04 -18.34 1.09
C LEU A 111 10.96 -19.55 0.93
N SER A 112 10.46 -20.59 0.29
CA SER A 112 11.20 -21.81 0.05
C SER A 112 12.44 -21.56 -0.82
N ASP A 113 13.53 -22.26 -0.50
CA ASP A 113 14.77 -22.14 -1.27
C ASP A 113 14.61 -22.57 -2.72
N VAL A 114 13.71 -23.53 -3.00
CA VAL A 114 13.34 -23.93 -4.36
C VAL A 114 12.81 -22.75 -5.18
N LEU A 115 11.93 -21.90 -4.61
CA LEU A 115 11.42 -20.73 -5.32
C LEU A 115 12.49 -19.63 -5.45
N LYS A 116 13.34 -19.45 -4.42
CA LYS A 116 14.47 -18.50 -4.48
C LYS A 116 15.46 -18.88 -5.59
N GLU A 117 15.83 -20.15 -5.68
CA GLU A 117 16.74 -20.67 -6.71
C GLU A 117 16.18 -20.53 -8.13
N GLN A 118 14.85 -20.53 -8.27
CA GLN A 118 14.16 -20.24 -9.52
C GLN A 118 14.13 -18.74 -9.87
N GLY A 119 14.63 -17.87 -8.99
CA GLY A 119 14.62 -16.42 -9.16
C GLY A 119 13.27 -15.77 -8.89
N VAL A 120 12.35 -16.46 -8.21
CA VAL A 120 11.11 -15.86 -7.74
C VAL A 120 11.42 -14.85 -6.64
N ILE A 121 10.89 -13.64 -6.80
CA ILE A 121 10.96 -12.60 -5.77
C ILE A 121 9.58 -12.54 -5.13
N TYR A 122 9.53 -12.78 -3.83
CA TYR A 122 8.35 -12.64 -3.01
C TYR A 122 8.76 -11.94 -1.73
N CYS A 123 8.42 -10.66 -1.58
CA CYS A 123 8.81 -9.85 -0.43
C CYS A 123 7.78 -8.74 -0.20
N ASP A 124 7.93 -7.97 0.87
CA ASP A 124 7.12 -6.78 1.05
C ASP A 124 7.56 -5.64 0.12
N MET A 125 6.68 -4.66 -0.05
CA MET A 125 6.92 -3.55 -0.96
C MET A 125 8.09 -2.65 -0.56
N HIS A 126 8.45 -2.57 0.74
CA HIS A 126 9.60 -1.77 1.17
C HIS A 126 10.91 -2.44 0.73
N THR A 127 11.06 -3.75 1.00
CA THR A 127 12.18 -4.54 0.47
C THR A 127 12.24 -4.45 -1.05
N ALA A 128 11.11 -4.56 -1.76
CA ALA A 128 11.08 -4.48 -3.21
C ALA A 128 11.57 -3.13 -3.75
N VAL A 129 11.17 -2.02 -3.13
CA VAL A 129 11.61 -0.66 -3.51
C VAL A 129 13.11 -0.49 -3.34
N SER A 130 13.67 -1.05 -2.26
CA SER A 130 15.09 -0.94 -1.92
C SER A 130 15.96 -1.86 -2.78
N GLU A 131 15.60 -3.13 -2.88
CA GLU A 131 16.44 -4.19 -3.46
C GLU A 131 16.14 -4.47 -4.94
N HIS A 132 14.93 -4.11 -5.41
CA HIS A 132 14.49 -4.36 -6.79
C HIS A 132 13.90 -3.11 -7.48
N PRO A 133 14.53 -1.92 -7.37
CA PRO A 133 13.96 -0.65 -7.82
C PRO A 133 13.62 -0.66 -9.32
N GLU A 134 14.42 -1.32 -10.16
CA GLU A 134 14.15 -1.40 -11.61
C GLU A 134 12.84 -2.10 -11.94
N LEU A 135 12.51 -3.17 -11.21
CA LEU A 135 11.26 -3.90 -11.41
C LEU A 135 10.08 -3.09 -10.84
N VAL A 136 10.24 -2.50 -9.66
CA VAL A 136 9.18 -1.69 -9.04
C VAL A 136 8.87 -0.47 -9.88
N GLN A 137 9.86 0.32 -10.30
CA GLN A 137 9.65 1.50 -11.15
C GLN A 137 8.98 1.15 -12.48
N LYS A 138 9.24 -0.04 -13.02
CA LYS A 138 8.65 -0.48 -14.29
C LYS A 138 7.15 -0.79 -14.16
N TYR A 139 6.73 -1.42 -13.07
CA TYR A 139 5.38 -2.00 -12.97
C TYR A 139 4.47 -1.36 -11.92
N PHE A 140 5.02 -0.76 -10.86
CA PHE A 140 4.21 -0.20 -9.78
C PHE A 140 3.45 1.03 -10.26
N MET A 141 2.12 0.89 -10.34
CA MET A 141 1.18 1.93 -10.73
C MET A 141 1.45 2.57 -12.12
N THR A 142 2.00 1.81 -13.06
CA THR A 142 2.30 2.29 -14.42
C THR A 142 1.24 1.89 -15.45
N GLU A 143 0.70 0.68 -15.35
CA GLU A 143 -0.25 0.13 -16.34
C GLU A 143 -1.62 -0.21 -15.75
N CYS A 144 -1.67 -1.02 -14.67
CA CYS A 144 -2.93 -1.57 -14.16
C CYS A 144 -3.78 -0.57 -13.37
N VAL A 145 -3.16 0.24 -12.52
CA VAL A 145 -3.81 1.28 -11.71
C VAL A 145 -2.87 2.47 -11.64
N ARG A 146 -3.13 3.51 -12.42
CA ARG A 146 -2.30 4.71 -12.42
C ARG A 146 -2.75 5.70 -11.34
N PRO A 147 -1.86 6.55 -10.80
CA PRO A 147 -2.24 7.54 -9.78
C PRO A 147 -3.33 8.50 -10.26
N ASP A 148 -3.43 8.76 -11.56
CA ASP A 148 -4.40 9.68 -12.16
C ASP A 148 -5.79 9.08 -12.40
N GLU A 149 -5.99 7.78 -12.11
CA GLU A 149 -7.29 7.11 -12.29
C GLU A 149 -8.34 7.52 -11.25
N GLY A 150 -7.93 8.19 -10.18
CA GLY A 150 -8.87 8.79 -9.23
C GLY A 150 -8.25 9.22 -7.92
N LYS A 151 -9.04 9.95 -7.12
CA LYS A 151 -8.64 10.52 -5.82
C LYS A 151 -7.97 9.49 -4.91
N PHE A 152 -8.54 8.29 -4.78
CA PHE A 152 -7.99 7.26 -3.88
C PHE A 152 -6.81 6.48 -4.47
N ALA A 153 -6.70 6.39 -5.79
CA ALA A 153 -5.51 5.84 -6.43
C ALA A 153 -4.31 6.76 -6.18
N ALA A 154 -4.48 8.07 -6.36
CA ALA A 154 -3.48 9.07 -6.02
C ALA A 154 -3.10 9.06 -4.53
N LEU A 155 -4.09 8.94 -3.63
CA LEU A 155 -3.83 8.85 -2.19
C LEU A 155 -3.04 7.58 -1.83
N HIS A 156 -3.41 6.43 -2.41
CA HIS A 156 -2.67 5.19 -2.23
C HIS A 156 -1.23 5.32 -2.76
N ALA A 157 -1.03 5.87 -3.95
CA ALA A 157 0.28 6.10 -4.54
C ALA A 157 1.18 6.96 -3.64
N ALA A 158 0.62 7.96 -2.96
CA ALA A 158 1.36 8.83 -2.05
C ALA A 158 1.67 8.17 -0.69
N PHE A 159 0.74 7.39 -0.13
CA PHE A 159 0.78 6.97 1.29
C PHE A 159 0.74 5.45 1.54
N TRP A 160 0.88 4.60 0.51
CA TRP A 160 1.05 3.17 0.74
C TRP A 160 2.25 2.90 1.66
N ARG A 161 2.14 1.84 2.47
CA ARG A 161 3.19 1.44 3.42
C ARG A 161 3.39 -0.06 3.42
N GLY A 162 2.30 -0.82 3.53
CA GLY A 162 2.30 -2.27 3.35
C GLY A 162 2.05 -2.66 1.89
N GLY A 163 2.17 -3.97 1.64
CA GLY A 163 1.93 -4.56 0.35
C GLY A 163 2.89 -5.70 0.07
N THR A 164 2.51 -6.55 -0.88
CA THR A 164 3.33 -7.67 -1.35
C THR A 164 3.83 -7.39 -2.75
N PHE A 165 5.12 -7.60 -2.96
CA PHE A 165 5.72 -7.66 -4.28
C PHE A 165 5.97 -9.11 -4.67
N LEU A 166 5.41 -9.52 -5.81
CA LEU A 166 5.62 -10.84 -6.40
C LEU A 166 6.11 -10.67 -7.84
N TYR A 167 7.30 -11.18 -8.11
CA TYR A 167 7.83 -11.32 -9.46
C TYR A 167 8.20 -12.78 -9.73
N VAL A 168 7.63 -13.33 -10.80
CA VAL A 168 7.92 -14.68 -11.30
C VAL A 168 8.64 -14.53 -12.64
N PRO A 169 9.90 -14.99 -12.78
CA PRO A 169 10.63 -14.86 -14.02
C PRO A 169 9.95 -15.56 -15.20
N LYS A 170 10.26 -15.11 -16.41
CA LYS A 170 9.75 -15.74 -17.63
C LYS A 170 10.12 -17.22 -17.65
N ASN A 171 9.14 -18.06 -17.99
CA ASN A 171 9.24 -19.52 -18.05
C ASN A 171 9.42 -20.23 -16.69
N VAL A 172 9.28 -19.52 -15.56
CA VAL A 172 9.22 -20.13 -14.23
C VAL A 172 7.77 -20.43 -13.88
N LYS A 173 7.54 -21.62 -13.32
CA LYS A 173 6.26 -22.02 -12.73
C LYS A 173 6.48 -22.25 -11.23
N ALA A 174 5.96 -21.34 -10.40
CA ALA A 174 5.90 -21.58 -8.96
C ALA A 174 5.00 -22.80 -8.70
N ALA A 175 5.61 -23.90 -8.25
CA ALA A 175 4.92 -25.18 -8.09
C ALA A 175 4.02 -25.23 -6.84
N ALA A 176 4.30 -24.39 -5.85
CA ALA A 176 3.58 -24.28 -4.60
C ALA A 176 2.96 -22.86 -4.46
N PRO A 177 1.82 -22.73 -3.76
CA PRO A 177 1.14 -21.45 -3.58
C PRO A 177 1.93 -20.50 -2.68
N LEU A 178 1.71 -19.20 -2.88
CA LEU A 178 2.24 -18.11 -2.04
C LEU A 178 1.09 -17.45 -1.30
N HIS A 179 1.22 -17.28 0.01
CA HIS A 179 0.16 -16.71 0.84
C HIS A 179 0.61 -15.43 1.54
N THR A 180 -0.08 -14.33 1.26
CA THR A 180 0.02 -13.10 2.06
C THR A 180 -1.25 -12.91 2.88
N VAL A 181 -1.09 -12.70 4.18
CA VAL A 181 -2.12 -12.24 5.09
C VAL A 181 -1.84 -10.78 5.45
N LEU A 182 -2.83 -9.92 5.23
CA LEU A 182 -2.81 -8.51 5.61
C LEU A 182 -3.80 -8.31 6.76
N TRP A 183 -3.30 -8.06 7.96
CA TRP A 183 -4.12 -7.81 9.14
C TRP A 183 -4.00 -6.35 9.57
N GLN A 184 -5.14 -5.73 9.90
CA GLN A 184 -5.19 -4.37 10.41
C GLN A 184 -5.72 -4.43 11.85
N THR A 185 -4.91 -4.03 12.82
CA THR A 185 -5.26 -4.13 14.25
C THR A 185 -6.06 -2.92 14.72
N ASN A 186 -5.82 -1.77 14.11
CA ASN A 186 -6.49 -0.52 14.44
C ASN A 186 -7.07 0.09 13.16
N GLY A 187 -8.38 -0.11 12.96
CA GLY A 187 -9.17 0.59 11.94
C GLY A 187 -10.05 1.67 12.55
N ARG A 188 -9.63 2.31 13.65
CA ARG A 188 -10.48 3.26 14.39
C ARG A 188 -10.90 4.42 13.49
N THR A 189 -12.14 4.35 13.04
CA THR A 189 -13.03 5.50 12.86
C THR A 189 -13.14 6.27 14.16
#